data_AF-A0A8S3FVJ4-F1
#
_entry.id   AF-A0A8S3FVJ4-F1
#
_cell.length_a   1.000
_cell.length_b   1.000
_cell.length_c   1.000
_cell.angle_alpha   90.00
_cell.angle_beta   90.00
_cell.angle_gamma   90.00
#
_symmetry.space_group_name_H-M   'P 1'
#
loop_
_entity.id
_entity.type
_entity.pdbx_description
1 polymer ?
#
loop_
_entity_poly.entity_id
_entity_poly.type
_entity_poly.pdbx_seq_one_letter_code
_entity_poly.pdbx_strand_id
1 'polypeptide(L)' 'MSGLATINQEISQLSKKANDGKLGDNELEMGTFTISNLGMYGVTNFSAVIYPEQSALLAIGGIETRILPAPDSPKG' A
#
# COMPACT_ATOMS: atom_id res chain seq x y z
N MET A 1 5.89 12.80 15.25
CA MET A 1 5.10 11.63 14.81
C MET A 1 3.97 12.17 13.95
N SER A 2 3.98 11.87 12.64
CA SER A 2 2.96 12.40 11.73
C SER A 2 1.63 11.69 11.97
N GLY A 3 0.55 12.46 12.08
CA GLY A 3 -0.79 11.90 12.16
C GLY A 3 -1.27 11.39 10.81
N LEU A 4 -2.32 10.54 10.81
CA LEU A 4 -2.89 9.98 9.58
C LEU A 4 -3.31 11.07 8.57
N ALA A 5 -3.87 12.18 9.06
CA ALA A 5 -4.25 13.30 8.21
C ALA A 5 -3.05 13.92 7.48
N THR A 6 -1.92 14.09 8.18
CA THR A 6 -0.67 14.63 7.62
C THR A 6 -0.08 13.68 6.59
N ILE A 7 -0.01 12.37 6.90
CA ILE A 7 0.47 11.34 5.98
C ILE A 7 -0.36 11.33 4.70
N ASN A 8 -1.69 11.41 4.82
CA ASN A 8 -2.58 11.44 3.66
C ASN A 8 -2.35 12.67 2.80
N GLN A 9 -2.11 13.84 3.41
CA GLN A 9 -1.79 15.06 2.69
C GLN A 9 -0.46 14.94 1.93
N GLU A 10 0.58 14.42 2.57
CA GLU A 10 1.90 14.18 1.96
C GLU A 10 1.81 13.22 0.77
N ILE A 11 1.13 12.07 0.94
CA ILE A 11 0.93 11.08 -0.12
C ILE A 11 0.19 11.70 -1.31
N SER A 12 -0.86 12.48 -1.06
CA SER A 12 -1.65 13.13 -2.11
C SER A 12 -0.81 14.14 -2.91
N GLN A 13 0.02 14.93 -2.22
CA GLN A 13 0.93 15.87 -2.87
C GLN A 13 1.98 15.17 -3.73
N LEU A 14 2.65 14.14 -3.19
CA LEU A 14 3.63 13.35 -3.93
C LEU A 14 3.02 12.64 -5.13
N SER A 15 1.83 12.06 -4.97
CA SER A 15 1.09 11.39 -6.06
C SER A 15 0.77 12.36 -7.20
N LYS A 16 0.36 13.59 -6.87
CA LYS A 16 0.11 14.62 -7.88
C LYS A 16 1.39 15.00 -8.62
N LYS A 17 2.50 15.22 -7.92
CA LYS A 17 3.79 15.51 -8.54
C LYS A 17 4.27 14.37 -9.43
N ALA A 18 4.12 13.12 -8.98
CA ALA A 18 4.48 11.93 -9.74
C ALA A 18 3.72 11.85 -11.07
N ASN A 19 2.40 12.04 -11.04
CA ASN A 19 1.54 12.06 -12.23
C ASN A 19 1.91 13.18 -13.20
N ASP A 20 2.32 14.34 -12.68
CA ASP A 20 2.75 15.49 -13.47
C ASP A 20 4.22 15.38 -13.95
N GLY A 21 4.97 14.35 -13.54
CA GLY A 21 6.39 14.19 -13.86
C GLY A 21 7.32 15.18 -13.15
N LYS A 22 6.92 15.69 -11.99
CA LYS A 22 7.59 16.78 -11.24
C LYS A 22 8.13 16.34 -9.87
N LEU A 23 8.43 15.05 -9.70
CA LEU A 23 9.14 14.58 -8.51
C LEU A 23 10.58 15.10 -8.54
N GLY A 24 11.03 15.67 -7.42
CA GLY A 24 12.45 16.00 -7.25
C GLY A 24 13.30 14.79 -6.92
N ASP A 25 14.62 14.89 -7.12
CA ASP A 25 15.56 13.79 -6.83
C ASP A 25 15.47 13.30 -5.38
N ASN A 26 15.34 14.22 -4.42
CA ASN A 26 15.18 13.89 -3.00
C ASN A 26 13.84 13.18 -2.69
N GLU A 27 12.84 13.28 -3.58
CA GLU A 27 11.52 12.62 -3.42
C GLU A 27 11.49 11.24 -4.10
N LEU A 28 12.49 10.93 -4.93
CA LEU A 28 12.69 9.63 -5.56
C LEU A 28 13.57 8.70 -4.71
N GLU A 29 14.23 9.24 -3.70
CA GLU A 29 15.06 8.45 -2.78
C GLU A 29 14.18 7.38 -2.10
N MET A 30 14.61 6.12 -2.20
CA MET A 30 13.83 5.01 -1.67
C MET A 30 13.83 5.04 -0.15
N GLY A 31 12.63 5.00 0.43
CA GLY A 31 12.44 4.89 1.87
C GLY A 31 12.86 3.51 2.41
N THR A 32 12.78 3.37 3.74
CA THR A 32 13.14 2.15 4.46
C THR A 32 12.18 0.98 4.25
N PHE A 33 10.98 1.24 3.73
CA PHE A 33 9.94 0.25 3.50
C PHE A 33 9.07 0.64 2.31
N THR A 34 8.52 -0.36 1.61
CA THR A 34 7.64 -0.13 0.47
C THR A 34 6.28 -0.82 0.67
N ILE A 35 5.23 -0.10 0.30
CA ILE A 35 3.86 -0.60 0.22
C ILE A 35 3.43 -0.52 -1.25
N SER A 36 2.93 -1.63 -1.79
CA SER A 36 2.40 -1.68 -3.15
C SER A 36 0.94 -2.12 -3.11
N ASN A 37 0.05 -1.27 -3.64
CA ASN A 37 -1.38 -1.55 -3.71
C ASN A 37 -1.80 -1.77 -5.17
N LEU A 38 -2.07 -3.01 -5.53
CA LEU A 38 -2.66 -3.38 -6.83
C LEU A 38 -4.14 -3.75 -6.71
N GLY A 39 -4.72 -3.67 -5.51
CA GLY A 39 -6.13 -3.95 -5.27
C GLY A 39 -7.07 -3.02 -6.02
N MET A 40 -6.67 -1.77 -6.26
CA MET A 40 -7.45 -0.84 -7.08
C MET A 40 -7.57 -1.27 -8.55
N TYR A 41 -6.68 -2.16 -9.01
CA TYR A 41 -6.66 -2.71 -10.37
C TYR A 41 -7.30 -4.11 -10.45
N GLY A 42 -8.01 -4.55 -9.40
CA GLY A 42 -8.67 -5.86 -9.38
C GLY A 42 -7.75 -7.05 -9.09
N VAL A 43 -6.49 -6.80 -8.70
CA VAL A 43 -5.57 -7.86 -8.29
C VAL A 43 -5.92 -8.34 -6.89
N THR A 44 -6.23 -9.62 -6.73
CA THR A 44 -6.64 -10.22 -5.44
C THR A 44 -5.44 -10.64 -4.59
N ASN A 45 -4.37 -11.12 -5.21
CA ASN A 45 -3.12 -11.47 -4.55
C ASN A 45 -1.93 -11.32 -5.52
N PHE A 46 -0.78 -10.87 -5.03
CA PHE A 46 0.46 -10.85 -5.81
C PHE A 46 1.69 -10.96 -4.90
N SER A 47 2.78 -11.44 -5.48
CA SER A 47 4.09 -11.45 -4.85
C SER A 47 4.90 -10.28 -5.39
N ALA A 48 5.27 -9.36 -4.50
CA ALA A 48 6.13 -8.25 -4.86
C ALA A 48 7.60 -8.66 -4.81
N VAL A 49 8.40 -8.06 -5.70
CA VAL A 49 9.87 -8.15 -5.64
C VAL A 49 10.38 -7.01 -4.79
N ILE A 50 11.15 -7.33 -3.75
CA ILE A 50 11.78 -6.33 -2.87
C ILE A 50 13.00 -5.70 -3.55
N TYR A 51 13.30 -4.45 -3.19
CA TYR A 51 14.58 -3.85 -3.54
C TYR A 51 15.71 -4.46 -2.70
N PRO A 52 16.94 -4.59 -3.23
CA PRO A 52 18.04 -5.27 -2.54
C PRO A 52 18.34 -4.74 -1.13
N GLU A 53 18.09 -3.46 -0.91
CA GLU A 53 18.40 -2.75 0.35
C GLU A 53 17.25 -2.81 1.37
N GLN A 54 16.07 -3.30 0.97
CA GLN A 54 14.90 -3.38 1.83
C GLN A 54 14.67 -4.81 2.35
N SER A 55 14.37 -4.96 3.63
CA SER A 55 14.12 -6.28 4.23
C SER A 55 12.77 -6.89 3.84
N ALA A 56 11.78 -6.07 3.49
CA ALA A 56 10.43 -6.51 3.18
C ALA A 56 9.64 -5.45 2.41
N LEU A 57 8.55 -5.87 1.76
CA LEU A 57 7.56 -5.04 1.06
C LEU A 57 6.16 -5.58 1.35
N LEU A 58 5.19 -4.70 1.56
CA LEU A 58 3.79 -5.06 1.77
C LEU A 58 2.97 -5.00 0.47
N ALA A 59 2.57 -6.17 -0.04
CA ALA A 59 1.68 -6.31 -1.18
C ALA A 59 0.20 -6.28 -0.72
N ILE A 60 -0.59 -5.33 -1.24
CA ILE A 60 -2.00 -5.15 -0.91
C ILE A 60 -2.86 -5.48 -2.14
N GLY A 61 -3.66 -6.54 -2.01
CA GLY A 61 -4.69 -6.92 -2.99
C GLY A 61 -6.03 -6.21 -2.78
N GLY A 62 -7.00 -6.53 -3.62
CA GLY A 62 -8.34 -5.97 -3.59
C GLY A 62 -9.13 -6.40 -2.35
N ILE A 63 -10.02 -5.52 -1.89
CA ILE A 63 -10.93 -5.84 -0.79
C ILE A 63 -12.05 -6.73 -1.33
N GLU A 64 -12.27 -7.87 -0.68
CA GLU A 64 -13.33 -8.81 -1.03
C GLU A 64 -14.28 -8.99 0.15
N THR A 65 -15.58 -8.86 -0.11
CA THR A 65 -16.60 -9.28 0.87
C THR A 65 -16.63 -10.79 0.94
N ARG A 66 -16.32 -11.36 2.11
CA ARG A 66 -16.35 -12.80 2.36
C ARG A 66 -17.35 -13.10 3.47
N ILE A 67 -18.13 -14.16 3.27
CA ILE A 67 -18.99 -14.68 4.33
C ILE A 67 -18.10 -15.47 5.28
N LEU A 68 -17.92 -14.94 6.49
CA LEU A 68 -17.22 -15.62 7.57
C LEU A 68 -18.25 -16.22 8.53
N PRO A 69 -18.05 -17.45 9.03
CA PRO A 69 -18.85 -17.97 10.13
C PRO A 69 -18.81 -16.99 11.31
N ALA A 70 -19.97 -16.78 11.95
CA ALA A 70 -20.00 -16.01 13.18
C ALA A 70 -19.11 -16.70 14.23
N PRO A 71 -18.33 -15.95 15.03
CA PRO A 71 -17.37 -16.53 15.99
C PRO A 71 -17.98 -17.52 16.99
N ASP A 72 -19.28 -17.40 17.22
CA ASP A 72 -20.12 -18.12 18.18
C ASP A 72 -21.11 -19.09 17.53
N SER A 73 -21.03 -19.32 16.21
CA SER A 73 -21.84 -20.36 15.57
C SER A 73 -21.48 -21.73 16.16
N PRO A 74 -22.45 -22.50 16.70
CA PRO A 74 -22.20 -23.86 17.09
C PRO A 74 -21.74 -24.60 15.83
N LYS A 75 -20.48 -25.04 15.84
CA LYS A 75 -20.02 -26.07 14.90
C LYS A 75 -20.94 -27.24 15.17
N GLY A 76 -21.66 -27.68 14.14
CA GLY A 76 -22.60 -28.81 14.23
C GLY A 76 -22.00 -29.99 14.97
#